data_AF-A0A9X9M2K3-F1
#
_entry.id   AF-A0A9X9M2K3-F1
#
_cell.length_a   1.000
_cell.length_b   1.000
_cell.length_c   1.000
_cell.angle_alpha   90.00
_cell.angle_beta   90.00
_cell.angle_gamma   90.00
#
_symmetry.space_group_name_H-M   'P 1'
#
loop_
_entity.id
_entity.type
_entity.pdbx_description
1 polymer ?
#
loop_
_entity_poly.entity_id
_entity_poly.type
_entity_poly.pdbx_seq_one_letter_code
_entity_poly.pdbx_strand_id
1 'polypeptide(L)' 'MRIFKKGEIVDIKGMGTAQKGLPHKCYHGEIGRVYNVTQHAVGIVVNKQVKGKFLAKRINVRPEHIKRSKSQDSS' A
#
# COMPACT_ATOMS: atom_id res chain seq x y z
N MET A 1 -4.08 16.09 -5.13
CA MET A 1 -3.46 15.42 -3.96
C MET A 1 -4.43 14.36 -3.43
N ARG A 2 -4.01 13.10 -3.26
CA ARG A 2 -4.88 12.02 -2.74
C ARG A 2 -4.72 11.94 -1.21
N ILE A 3 -5.82 12.03 -0.45
CA ILE A 3 -5.80 12.08 1.02
C ILE A 3 -6.17 10.73 1.61
N PHE A 4 -5.20 9.89 1.95
CA PHE A 4 -5.47 8.58 2.54
C PHE A 4 -5.88 8.71 4.02
N LYS A 5 -6.77 7.82 4.47
CA LYS A 5 -7.13 7.70 5.89
C LYS A 5 -6.61 6.39 6.46
N LYS A 6 -6.32 6.40 7.77
CA LYS A 6 -5.98 5.18 8.51
C LYS A 6 -7.14 4.18 8.41
N GLY A 7 -6.83 2.91 8.15
CA GLY A 7 -7.81 1.83 7.98
C GLY A 7 -8.34 1.64 6.56
N GLU A 8 -8.06 2.57 5.63
CA GLU A 8 -8.47 2.45 4.23
C GLU A 8 -7.77 1.27 3.53
N ILE A 9 -8.50 0.56 2.67
CA ILE A 9 -7.97 -0.55 1.87
C ILE A 9 -7.37 0.01 0.59
N VAL A 10 -6.10 -0.29 0.38
CA VAL A 10 -5.31 0.25 -0.72
C VAL A 10 -4.55 -0.86 -1.45
N ASP A 11 -4.35 -0.65 -2.74
CA ASP A 11 -3.58 -1.49 -3.64
C ASP A 11 -2.24 -0.80 -3.96
N ILE A 12 -1.16 -1.57 -3.93
CA ILE A 12 0.21 -1.08 -4.14
C ILE A 12 0.58 -1.29 -5.61
N LYS A 13 0.68 -0.20 -6.36
CA LYS A 13 1.03 -0.22 -7.78
C LYS A 13 2.20 0.72 -8.06
N GLY A 14 3.38 0.15 -8.20
CA GLY A 14 4.59 0.87 -8.60
C GLY A 14 4.45 1.49 -10.01
N MET A 15 4.67 2.80 -10.12
CA MET A 15 4.73 3.52 -11.40
C MET A 15 6.17 3.94 -11.70
N GLY A 16 6.66 3.66 -12.92
CA GLY A 16 8.01 4.03 -13.35
C GLY A 16 8.23 5.53 -13.56
N THR A 17 7.14 6.31 -13.68
CA THR A 17 7.19 7.77 -13.83
C THR A 17 7.62 8.49 -12.54
N ALA A 18 7.44 7.86 -11.38
CA ALA A 18 7.85 8.37 -10.08
C ALA A 18 8.94 7.46 -9.49
N GLN A 19 10.19 7.90 -9.55
CA GLN A 19 11.33 7.09 -9.10
C GLN A 19 11.47 7.00 -7.57
N LYS A 20 11.09 8.06 -6.85
CA LYS A 20 11.21 8.10 -5.38
C LYS A 20 10.10 7.29 -4.74
N GLY A 21 10.40 6.57 -3.66
CA GLY A 21 9.39 5.85 -2.88
C GLY A 21 8.74 4.66 -3.61
N LEU A 22 9.43 4.13 -4.64
CA LEU A 22 9.03 2.92 -5.34
C LEU A 22 8.93 1.74 -4.35
N PRO A 23 7.79 1.02 -4.35
CA PRO A 23 7.69 -0.21 -3.57
C PRO A 23 8.59 -1.29 -4.17
N HIS A 24 9.11 -2.19 -3.33
CA HIS A 24 9.83 -3.36 -3.81
C HIS A 24 8.90 -4.23 -4.68
N LYS A 25 9.43 -4.81 -5.77
CA LYS A 25 8.64 -5.56 -6.77
C LYS A 25 7.77 -6.65 -6.16
N CYS A 26 8.22 -7.30 -5.08
CA CYS A 26 7.42 -8.31 -4.40
C CYS A 26 6.10 -7.82 -3.79
N TYR A 27 5.94 -6.52 -3.54
CA TYR A 27 4.70 -5.95 -2.99
C TYR A 27 3.79 -5.38 -4.08
N HIS A 28 4.19 -5.47 -5.35
CA HIS A 28 3.39 -4.97 -6.45
C HIS A 28 2.14 -5.83 -6.64
N GLY A 29 0.96 -5.21 -6.66
CA GLY A 29 -0.32 -5.89 -6.76
C GLY A 29 -0.79 -6.54 -5.45
N GLU A 30 -0.08 -6.32 -4.33
CA GLU A 30 -0.59 -6.71 -3.02
C GLU A 30 -1.55 -5.65 -2.48
N ILE A 31 -2.61 -6.12 -1.81
CA ILE A 31 -3.58 -5.27 -1.14
C ILE A 31 -3.19 -5.17 0.34
N GLY A 32 -3.25 -3.96 0.87
CA GLY A 32 -2.95 -3.69 2.26
C GLY A 32 -3.91 -2.70 2.90
N ARG A 33 -3.71 -2.49 4.21
CA ARG A 33 -4.45 -1.50 4.99
C ARG A 33 -3.50 -0.39 5.45
N VAL A 34 -3.96 0.85 5.36
CA VAL A 34 -3.19 2.00 5.83
C VAL A 34 -3.11 1.99 7.37
N TYR A 35 -1.90 1.98 7.94
CA TYR A 35 -1.71 2.09 9.40
C TYR A 35 -1.31 3.49 9.86
N ASN A 36 -0.59 4.22 9.03
CA ASN A 36 -0.10 5.56 9.32
C ASN A 36 -0.04 6.39 8.03
N VAL A 37 -0.23 7.69 8.16
CA VAL A 37 -0.11 8.64 7.05
C VAL A 37 0.85 9.73 7.48
N THR A 38 1.89 9.95 6.68
CA THR A 38 2.89 10.99 6.90
C THR A 38 2.80 12.01 5.77
N GLN A 39 3.53 13.14 5.89
CA GLN A 39 3.49 14.23 4.90
C GLN A 39 3.81 13.76 3.47
N HIS A 40 4.76 12.81 3.32
CA HIS A 40 5.26 12.38 2.01
C HIS A 40 5.04 10.90 1.70
N ALA A 41 4.62 10.09 2.67
CA ALA A 41 4.46 8.65 2.51
C ALA A 41 3.27 8.12 3.29
N VAL A 42 2.76 6.98 2.84
CA VAL A 42 1.71 6.22 3.50
C VAL A 42 2.31 4.91 3.99
N GLY A 43 2.10 4.64 5.27
CA GLY A 43 2.43 3.37 5.88
C GLY A 43 1.31 2.36 5.64
N ILE A 44 1.65 1.25 4.99
CA ILE A 44 0.71 0.17 4.65
C ILE A 44 1.15 -1.12 5.35
N VAL A 45 0.19 -1.86 5.89
CA VAL A 45 0.39 -3.24 6.37
C VAL A 45 -0.09 -4.18 5.29
N VAL A 46 0.78 -5.11 4.90
CA VAL A 46 0.52 -6.13 3.89
C VAL A 46 0.82 -7.50 4.47
N ASN A 47 -0.02 -8.48 4.17
CA ASN A 47 0.20 -9.86 4.58
C ASN A 47 0.98 -10.59 3.50
N LYS A 48 2.28 -10.81 3.74
CA LYS A 48 3.14 -11.53 2.81
C LYS A 48 3.32 -12.97 3.24
N GLN A 49 3.15 -13.91 2.31
CA GLN A 49 3.44 -15.31 2.55
C GLN A 49 4.95 -15.55 2.43
N VAL A 50 5.57 -16.07 3.50
CA VAL A 50 6.99 -16.42 3.54
C VAL A 50 7.11 -17.82 4.13
N LYS A 51 7.65 -18.78 3.36
CA LYS A 51 7.90 -20.16 3.79
C LYS A 51 6.68 -20.81 4.48
N GLY A 52 5.49 -20.65 3.89
CA GLY A 52 4.25 -21.26 4.40
C GLY A 52 3.56 -20.51 5.55
N LYS A 53 4.10 -19.37 6.01
CA LYS A 53 3.48 -18.54 7.06
C LYS A 53 3.12 -17.17 6.51
N PHE A 54 2.00 -16.60 6.98
CA PHE A 54 1.64 -15.21 6.70
C PHE A 54 2.31 -14.30 7.71
N LEU A 55 3.09 -13.35 7.20
CA LEU A 55 3.77 -12.36 8.02
C LEU A 55 3.27 -10.97 7.64
N ALA A 56 2.77 -10.25 8.64
CA ALA A 56 2.42 -8.84 8.49
C ALA A 56 3.69 -8.02 8.29
N LYS A 57 3.87 -7.48 7.09
CA LYS A 57 4.96 -6.56 6.74
C LYS A 57 4.43 -5.14 6.69
N ARG A 58 5.14 -4.22 7.34
CA ARG A 58 4.87 -2.78 7.27
C ARG A 58 5.80 -2.17 6.23
N ILE A 59 5.22 -1.46 5.28
CA ILE A 59 5.96 -0.77 4.22
C ILE A 59 5.55 0.70 4.19
N ASN A 60 6.50 1.57 3.79
CA ASN A 60 6.23 2.98 3.58
C ASN A 60 6.36 3.26 2.09
N VAL A 61 5.27 3.69 1.47
CA VAL A 61 5.17 3.89 0.02
C VAL A 61 4.66 5.29 -0.24
N ARG A 62 5.11 5.93 -1.32
CA ARG A 62 4.59 7.25 -1.69
C ARG A 62 3.16 7.15 -2.21
N PRO A 63 2.34 8.19 -2.00
CA PRO A 63 0.95 8.22 -2.46
C PRO A 63 0.80 8.12 -3.99
N GLU A 64 1.86 8.38 -4.76
CA GLU A 64 1.88 8.19 -6.22
C GLU A 64 1.70 6.70 -6.61
N HIS A 65 2.32 5.80 -5.85
CA HIS A 65 2.35 4.35 -6.11
C HIS A 65 1.21 3.59 -5.43
N ILE A 66 0.20 4.32 -4.92
CA ILE A 66 -0.92 3.75 -4.18
C ILE A 66 -2.22 4.05 -4.91
N LYS A 67 -3.01 2.99 -5.13
CA LYS A 67 -4.35 3.07 -5.69
C LYS A 67 -5.37 2.73 -4.61
N ARG A 68 -6.43 3.52 -4.49
CA ARG A 68 -7.55 3.14 -3.62
C ARG A 68 -8.29 1.98 -4.25
N SER A 69 -8.57 0.96 -3.45
CA SER A 69 -9.45 -0.13 -3.89
C SER A 69 -10.90 0.37 -3.84
N LYS A 70 -11.69 0.04 -4.87
CA LYS A 70 -13.13 0.38 -4.91
C LYS A 70 -14.00 -0.64 -4.17
N SER A 71 -13.42 -1.73 -3.69
CA SER A 71 -14.15 -2.86 -3.07
C SER A 71 -14.54 -2.62 -1.60
N GLN A 72 -14.96 -1.39 -1.27
CA GLN A 72 -15.64 -1.07 0.00
C GLN A 72 -17.09 -0.63 -0.20
N ASP A 73 -17.60 -0.66 -1.44
CA ASP A 73 -18.98 -0.29 -1.79
C ASP A 73 -19.80 -1.54 -2.14
N SER A 74 -20.30 -2.21 -1.11
CA SER A 74 -21.37 -3.20 -1.25
C SER A 74 -22.07 -3.34 0.09
N SER A 75 -22.77 -2.28 0.50
CA SER A 75 -23.88 -2.30 1.48
C SER A 75 -24.72 -1.05 1.28
#